data_AF-A0A429E3J3-F1
#
_entry.id   AF-A0A429E3J3-F1
#
_cell.length_a   1.000
_cell.length_b   1.000
_cell.length_c   1.000
_cell.angle_alpha   90.00
_cell.angle_beta   90.00
_cell.angle_gamma   90.00
#
_symmetry.space_group_name_H-M   'P 1'
#
loop_
_entity.id
_entity.type
_entity.pdbx_description
1 polymer ?
#
loop_
_entity_poly.entity_id
_entity_poly.type
_entity_poly.pdbx_seq_one_letter_code
_entity_poly.pdbx_strand_id
1 'polypeptide(L)'
;MRDYDAQLLESVAVRRRRLRHALLFGPERTRRTFDENLMKVVAGLCVAAVLCAGTVGFSYLRSRLQEQERKAAESQVAAPGPGTAPVPAEWVGAKVTFAMLRRALAGAGVPAGLYVLPDRPGGSGSHYVVARDADGYSGGVVEFGRARIAAEFPTEDEACRWLYGELVVPDGRPVRALDADAERAAVRGGAALDAEVRDAVAAAGGTSVVHRLRAGTLVDAFGNESGSVLSPFGTPFARRGLPAEARGYHRYRVARPFDADASLSAGGGARFTLNAGLFPNPPALLTVRWLVRTGYLDPVTGAGVPR
;
A
#
# COMPACT_ATOMS: atom_id res chain seq x y z
N MET A 1 10.35 -9.73 81.70
CA MET A 1 8.87 -9.75 81.51
C MET A 1 8.47 -9.42 80.06
N ARG A 2 9.28 -9.79 79.05
CA ARG A 2 8.98 -9.62 77.60
C ARG A 2 8.90 -10.95 76.83
N ASP A 3 9.36 -12.05 77.43
CA ASP A 3 9.40 -13.37 76.78
C ASP A 3 8.06 -14.12 76.80
N TYR A 4 7.15 -13.77 77.70
CA TYR A 4 5.86 -14.45 77.85
C TYR A 4 4.89 -14.12 76.70
N ASP A 5 4.83 -12.85 76.29
CA ASP A 5 4.01 -12.40 75.15
C ASP A 5 4.58 -12.90 73.82
N ALA A 6 5.91 -13.00 73.70
CA ALA A 6 6.57 -13.58 72.53
C ALA A 6 6.24 -15.08 72.37
N GLN A 7 6.27 -15.85 73.46
CA GLN A 7 5.85 -17.26 73.44
C GLN A 7 4.35 -17.43 73.14
N LEU A 8 3.49 -16.52 73.60
CA LEU A 8 2.07 -16.52 73.28
C LEU A 8 1.81 -16.21 71.79
N LEU A 9 2.49 -15.20 71.23
CA LEU A 9 2.35 -14.86 69.82
C LEU A 9 2.87 -15.97 68.90
N GLU A 10 3.99 -16.60 69.26
CA GLU A 10 4.58 -17.68 68.48
C GLU A 10 3.71 -18.95 68.53
N SER A 11 3.15 -19.31 69.69
CA SER A 11 2.23 -20.45 69.80
C SER A 11 0.91 -20.23 69.06
N VAL A 12 0.34 -19.03 69.10
CA VAL A 12 -0.88 -18.68 68.35
C VAL A 12 -0.61 -18.65 66.84
N ALA A 13 0.53 -18.12 66.41
CA ALA A 13 0.93 -18.12 65.01
C ALA A 13 1.10 -19.55 64.48
N VAL A 14 1.74 -20.45 65.24
CA VAL A 14 1.90 -21.86 64.88
C VAL A 14 0.55 -22.57 64.83
N ARG A 15 -0.36 -22.31 65.79
CA ARG A 15 -1.70 -22.92 65.79
C ARG A 15 -2.56 -22.42 64.63
N ARG A 16 -2.54 -21.13 64.29
CA ARG A 16 -3.21 -20.59 63.10
C ARG A 16 -2.63 -21.16 61.81
N ARG A 17 -1.32 -21.33 61.74
CA ARG A 17 -0.65 -21.92 60.56
C ARG A 17 -1.00 -23.39 60.40
N ARG A 18 -1.01 -24.18 61.49
CA ARG A 18 -1.44 -25.59 61.49
C ARG A 18 -2.92 -25.75 61.17
N LEU A 19 -3.80 -24.87 61.68
CA LEU A 19 -5.23 -24.86 61.34
C LEU A 19 -5.49 -24.46 59.89
N ARG A 20 -4.79 -23.45 59.36
CA ARG A 20 -4.88 -23.09 57.93
C ARG A 20 -4.36 -24.22 57.05
N HIS A 21 -3.27 -24.88 57.43
CA HIS A 21 -2.79 -26.05 56.70
C HIS A 21 -3.76 -27.24 56.80
N ALA A 22 -4.39 -27.48 57.94
CA ALA A 22 -5.38 -28.57 58.08
C ALA A 22 -6.67 -28.29 57.28
N LEU A 23 -7.16 -27.05 57.28
CA LEU A 23 -8.33 -26.63 56.50
C LEU A 23 -8.07 -26.64 54.99
N LEU A 24 -6.88 -26.23 54.56
CA LEU A 24 -6.53 -26.20 53.13
C LEU A 24 -6.11 -27.56 52.58
N PHE A 25 -5.60 -28.49 53.40
CA PHE A 25 -4.96 -29.70 52.88
C PHE A 25 -5.47 -31.06 53.40
N GLY A 26 -6.31 -31.14 54.45
CA GLY A 26 -6.88 -32.42 54.94
C GLY A 26 -5.85 -33.50 55.35
N PRO A 27 -6.28 -34.66 55.90
CA PRO A 27 -5.38 -35.76 56.22
C PRO A 27 -4.95 -36.50 54.93
N GLU A 28 -3.65 -36.55 54.71
CA GLU A 28 -2.92 -36.91 53.49
C GLU A 28 -3.46 -38.04 52.57
N ARG A 29 -3.71 -37.69 51.29
CA ARG A 29 -3.37 -38.53 50.11
C ARG A 29 -3.21 -37.77 48.77
N THR A 30 -3.12 -36.44 48.79
CA THR A 30 -3.29 -35.60 47.57
C THR A 30 -2.12 -34.66 47.29
N ARG A 31 -0.95 -34.87 47.92
CA ARG A 31 0.20 -33.94 47.84
C ARG A 31 0.83 -33.84 46.45
N ARG A 32 0.93 -34.95 45.70
CA ARG A 32 1.50 -34.94 44.34
C ARG A 32 0.57 -34.32 43.30
N THR A 33 -0.74 -34.52 43.44
CA THR A 33 -1.74 -34.04 42.48
C THR A 33 -2.12 -32.57 42.70
N PHE A 34 -2.02 -32.04 43.93
CA PHE A 34 -2.26 -30.61 44.18
C PHE A 34 -1.17 -29.71 43.60
N ASP A 35 0.11 -30.03 43.76
CA ASP A 35 1.18 -29.22 43.15
C ASP A 35 1.08 -29.24 41.62
N GLU A 36 0.73 -30.38 41.03
CA GLU A 36 0.62 -30.54 39.58
C GLU A 36 -0.60 -29.79 39.01
N ASN A 37 -1.75 -29.82 39.71
CA ASN A 37 -2.94 -29.09 39.29
C ASN A 37 -2.83 -27.59 39.60
N LEU A 38 -2.22 -27.20 40.72
CA LEU A 38 -2.00 -25.80 41.07
C LEU A 38 -1.00 -25.15 40.11
N MET A 39 0.08 -25.85 39.75
CA MET A 39 1.03 -25.38 38.76
C MET A 39 0.38 -25.24 37.37
N LYS A 40 -0.53 -26.15 36.98
CA LYS A 40 -1.34 -26.00 35.75
C LYS A 40 -2.26 -24.79 35.79
N VAL A 41 -2.89 -24.49 36.94
CA VAL A 41 -3.75 -23.30 37.11
C VAL A 41 -2.93 -22.02 37.03
N VAL A 42 -1.78 -21.96 37.70
CA VAL A 42 -0.88 -20.79 37.65
C VAL A 42 -0.33 -20.60 36.24
N ALA A 43 0.09 -21.67 35.56
CA ALA A 43 0.53 -21.62 34.17
C ALA A 43 -0.60 -21.12 33.25
N GLY A 44 -1.82 -21.62 33.42
CA GLY A 44 -2.99 -21.15 32.67
C GLY A 44 -3.29 -19.66 32.90
N LEU A 45 -3.17 -19.18 34.14
CA LEU A 45 -3.34 -17.77 34.47
C LEU A 45 -2.27 -16.89 33.80
N CYS A 46 -1.01 -17.33 33.79
CA CYS A 46 0.08 -16.61 33.12
C CYS A 46 -0.14 -16.54 31.60
N VAL A 47 -0.57 -17.63 30.96
CA VAL A 47 -0.87 -17.65 29.53
C VAL A 47 -2.04 -16.71 29.21
N ALA A 48 -3.11 -16.74 30.00
CA ALA A 48 -4.24 -15.84 29.85
C ALA A 48 -3.83 -14.36 30.00
N ALA A 49 -2.98 -14.04 30.98
CA ALA A 49 -2.49 -12.68 31.19
C ALA A 49 -1.65 -12.19 29.99
N VAL A 50 -0.77 -13.04 29.43
CA VAL A 50 0.04 -12.69 28.25
C VAL A 50 -0.85 -12.50 27.01
N LEU A 51 -1.86 -13.35 26.82
CA LEU A 51 -2.84 -13.19 25.75
C LEU A 51 -3.60 -11.87 25.85
N CYS A 52 -4.10 -11.53 27.04
CA CYS A 52 -4.79 -10.25 27.28
C CYS A 52 -3.87 -9.04 27.08
N ALA A 53 -2.62 -9.10 27.54
CA ALA A 53 -1.65 -8.03 27.30
C ALA A 53 -1.34 -7.89 25.80
N GLY A 54 -1.26 -9.01 25.07
CA GLY A 54 -1.09 -9.03 23.62
C GLY A 54 -2.25 -8.40 22.86
N THR A 55 -3.50 -8.70 23.23
CA THR A 55 -4.67 -8.11 22.56
C THR A 55 -4.80 -6.62 22.84
N VAL A 56 -4.53 -6.16 24.06
CA VAL A 56 -4.56 -4.73 24.41
C VAL A 56 -3.41 -3.98 23.71
N GLY A 57 -2.20 -4.55 23.70
CA GLY A 57 -1.05 -3.96 22.99
C GLY A 57 -1.28 -3.85 21.48
N PHE A 58 -1.86 -4.90 20.87
CA PHE A 58 -2.22 -4.90 19.45
C PHE A 58 -3.33 -3.88 19.13
N SER A 59 -4.33 -3.75 20.01
CA SER A 59 -5.39 -2.74 19.87
C SER A 59 -4.84 -1.31 19.96
N TYR A 60 -3.92 -1.05 20.88
CA TYR A 60 -3.27 0.26 21.01
C TYR A 60 -2.35 0.59 19.83
N LEU A 61 -1.60 -0.40 19.33
CA LEU A 61 -0.77 -0.21 18.14
C LEU A 61 -1.63 0.07 16.91
N ARG A 62 -2.74 -0.67 16.74
CA ARG A 62 -3.71 -0.45 15.68
C ARG A 62 -4.37 0.92 15.80
N SER A 63 -4.76 1.36 17.00
CA SER A 63 -5.36 2.67 17.19
C SER A 63 -4.36 3.81 16.91
N ARG A 64 -3.08 3.63 17.26
CA ARG A 64 -2.03 4.62 16.96
C ARG A 64 -1.71 4.71 15.47
N LEU A 65 -1.70 3.58 14.76
CA LEU A 65 -1.57 3.58 13.29
C LEU A 65 -2.76 4.27 12.63
N GLN A 66 -3.99 3.96 13.06
CA GLN A 66 -5.20 4.62 12.57
C GLN A 66 -5.24 6.12 12.91
N GLU A 67 -4.73 6.52 14.07
CA GLU A 67 -4.65 7.94 14.46
C GLU A 67 -3.59 8.69 13.65
N GLN A 68 -2.48 8.03 13.27
CA GLN A 68 -1.50 8.56 12.34
C GLN A 68 -2.06 8.67 10.91
N GLU A 69 -2.80 7.65 10.44
CA GLU A 69 -3.50 7.67 9.16
C GLU A 69 -4.57 8.76 9.13
N ARG A 70 -5.35 8.95 10.20
CA ARG A 70 -6.31 10.05 10.33
C ARG A 70 -5.63 11.40 10.30
N LYS A 71 -4.55 11.60 11.05
CA LYS A 71 -3.79 12.86 11.03
C LYS A 71 -3.13 13.11 9.67
N ALA A 72 -2.67 12.07 8.98
CA ALA A 72 -2.14 12.15 7.62
C ALA A 72 -3.25 12.47 6.60
N ALA A 73 -4.43 11.86 6.73
CA ALA A 73 -5.60 12.14 5.92
C ALA A 73 -6.13 13.57 6.18
N GLU A 74 -6.22 14.01 7.43
CA GLU A 74 -6.58 15.38 7.82
C GLU A 74 -5.56 16.41 7.31
N SER A 75 -4.27 16.07 7.32
CA SER A 75 -3.21 16.90 6.73
C SER A 75 -3.24 16.90 5.19
N GLN A 76 -3.77 15.85 4.55
CA GLN A 76 -4.00 15.79 3.10
C GLN A 76 -5.31 16.46 2.66
N VAL A 77 -6.28 16.63 3.56
CA VAL A 77 -7.51 17.43 3.31
C VAL A 77 -7.21 18.93 3.29
N ALA A 78 -6.07 19.38 3.83
CA ALA A 78 -5.65 20.77 3.84
C ALA A 78 -4.60 21.08 2.75
N ALA A 79 -5.10 21.29 1.51
CA ALA A 79 -4.57 22.12 0.42
C ALA A 79 -4.65 21.38 -0.94
N PRO A 80 -5.21 21.99 -2.00
CA PRO A 80 -5.09 21.44 -3.33
C PRO A 80 -3.62 21.53 -3.76
N GLY A 81 -2.92 20.39 -3.70
CA GLY A 81 -1.61 20.26 -4.35
C GLY A 81 -1.74 20.49 -5.87
N PRO A 82 -0.65 20.85 -6.55
CA PRO A 82 -0.66 20.96 -8.01
C PRO A 82 -1.03 19.59 -8.61
N GLY A 83 -2.24 19.47 -9.16
CA GLY A 83 -2.74 18.21 -9.73
C GLY A 83 -4.17 17.81 -9.38
N THR A 84 -4.92 18.61 -8.61
CA THR A 84 -6.34 18.31 -8.32
C THR A 84 -7.21 18.64 -9.52
N ALA A 85 -7.92 17.63 -10.05
CA ALA A 85 -8.86 17.81 -11.15
C ALA A 85 -10.00 18.75 -10.75
N PRO A 86 -10.50 19.60 -11.67
CA PRO A 86 -11.67 20.42 -11.41
C PRO A 86 -12.87 19.53 -11.15
N VAL A 87 -13.59 19.83 -10.06
CA VAL A 87 -14.83 19.13 -9.70
C VAL A 87 -15.90 19.48 -10.74
N PRO A 88 -16.62 18.50 -11.30
CA PRO A 88 -17.72 18.77 -12.21
C PRO A 88 -18.77 19.67 -11.56
N ALA A 89 -19.26 20.68 -12.29
CA ALA A 89 -20.23 21.65 -11.77
C ALA A 89 -21.50 20.95 -11.22
N GLU A 90 -21.93 19.88 -11.87
CA GLU A 90 -23.08 19.04 -11.46
C GLU A 90 -22.88 18.32 -10.11
N TRP A 91 -21.67 18.29 -9.55
CA TRP A 91 -21.40 17.65 -8.25
C TRP A 91 -21.45 18.65 -7.10
N VAL A 92 -21.47 19.95 -7.37
CA VAL A 92 -21.50 20.97 -6.31
C VAL A 92 -22.86 20.93 -5.62
N GLY A 93 -22.88 20.60 -4.33
CA GLY A 93 -24.12 20.47 -3.54
C GLY A 93 -24.91 19.18 -3.79
N ALA A 94 -24.42 18.27 -4.64
CA ALA A 94 -25.06 17.00 -4.94
C ALA A 94 -24.35 15.82 -4.25
N LYS A 95 -25.13 14.78 -3.92
CA LYS A 95 -24.57 13.48 -3.55
C LYS A 95 -24.21 12.73 -4.82
N VAL A 96 -22.92 12.51 -5.05
CA VAL A 96 -22.39 11.85 -6.24
C VAL A 96 -22.66 10.35 -6.15
N THR A 97 -23.10 9.77 -7.28
CA THR A 97 -23.34 8.33 -7.43
C THR A 97 -22.35 7.70 -8.40
N PHE A 98 -22.23 6.38 -8.39
CA PHE A 98 -21.40 5.65 -9.35
C PHE A 98 -21.80 5.91 -10.82
N ALA A 99 -23.09 6.15 -11.08
CA ALA A 99 -23.56 6.51 -12.41
C ALA A 99 -23.05 7.89 -12.85
N MET A 100 -23.10 8.88 -11.95
CA MET A 100 -22.54 10.22 -12.19
C MET A 100 -21.03 10.16 -12.38
N LEU A 101 -20.32 9.40 -11.53
CA LEU A 101 -18.89 9.17 -11.63
C LEU A 101 -18.50 8.62 -13.01
N ARG A 102 -19.16 7.56 -13.47
CA ARG A 102 -18.87 6.98 -14.80
C ARG A 102 -19.02 7.99 -15.93
N ARG A 103 -20.10 8.77 -15.91
CA ARG A 103 -20.34 9.81 -16.93
C ARG A 103 -19.23 10.86 -16.90
N ALA A 104 -18.84 11.32 -15.71
CA ALA A 104 -17.77 12.30 -15.55
C ALA A 104 -16.40 11.74 -16.00
N LEU A 105 -16.06 10.50 -15.61
CA LEU A 105 -14.83 9.83 -16.03
C LEU A 105 -14.79 9.61 -17.56
N ALA A 106 -15.91 9.22 -18.17
CA ALA A 106 -16.01 9.10 -19.62
C ALA A 106 -15.84 10.46 -20.31
N GLY A 107 -16.46 11.52 -19.79
CA GLY A 107 -16.30 12.89 -20.28
C GLY A 107 -14.85 13.39 -20.17
N ALA A 108 -14.13 12.97 -19.13
CA ALA A 108 -12.71 13.26 -18.92
C ALA A 108 -11.77 12.32 -19.69
N GLY A 109 -12.28 11.44 -20.56
CA GLY A 109 -11.47 10.52 -21.38
C GLY A 109 -10.76 9.42 -20.59
N VAL A 110 -11.19 9.11 -19.36
CA VAL A 110 -10.60 8.06 -18.54
C VAL A 110 -11.00 6.68 -19.11
N PRO A 111 -10.04 5.79 -19.43
CA PRO A 111 -10.35 4.48 -19.98
C PRO A 111 -11.21 3.63 -19.03
N ALA A 112 -12.29 3.02 -19.54
CA ALA A 112 -13.18 2.20 -18.73
C ALA A 112 -12.51 0.98 -18.09
N GLY A 113 -11.44 0.46 -18.71
CA GLY A 113 -10.65 -0.65 -18.17
C GLY A 113 -9.69 -0.26 -17.03
N LEU A 114 -9.56 1.03 -16.72
CA LEU A 114 -8.66 1.52 -15.69
C LEU A 114 -9.27 1.44 -14.28
N TYR A 115 -10.59 1.30 -14.16
CA TYR A 115 -11.28 1.26 -12.88
C TYR A 115 -12.42 0.25 -12.83
N VAL A 116 -12.74 -0.23 -11.63
CA VAL A 116 -13.84 -1.13 -11.33
C VAL A 116 -14.64 -0.55 -10.18
N LEU A 117 -15.97 -0.60 -10.30
CA LEU A 117 -16.92 -0.11 -9.30
C LEU A 117 -17.72 -1.29 -8.73
N PRO A 118 -18.33 -1.16 -7.53
CA PRO A 118 -19.01 -2.27 -6.86
C PRO A 118 -20.17 -2.89 -7.66
N ASP A 119 -20.75 -2.14 -8.60
CA ASP A 119 -21.87 -2.58 -9.42
C ASP A 119 -21.45 -3.38 -10.67
N ARG A 120 -20.16 -3.67 -10.86
CA ARG A 120 -19.66 -4.47 -11.98
C ARG A 120 -18.55 -5.44 -11.59
N PRO A 121 -18.46 -6.59 -12.27
CA PRO A 121 -17.35 -7.52 -12.07
C PRO A 121 -16.02 -6.89 -12.51
N GLY A 122 -14.95 -7.27 -11.81
CA GLY A 122 -13.60 -6.78 -12.09
C GLY A 122 -13.01 -7.31 -13.39
N GLY A 123 -12.05 -6.56 -13.95
CA GLY A 123 -11.26 -6.97 -15.11
C GLY A 123 -10.04 -7.81 -14.73
N SER A 124 -9.49 -8.55 -15.70
CA SER A 124 -8.34 -9.47 -15.52
C SER A 124 -6.96 -8.79 -15.56
N GLY A 125 -6.86 -7.50 -15.22
CA GLY A 125 -5.62 -6.73 -15.29
C GLY A 125 -5.51 -5.73 -14.16
N SER A 126 -4.44 -4.95 -14.11
CA SER A 126 -4.28 -3.93 -13.07
C SER A 126 -5.34 -2.83 -13.21
N HIS A 127 -6.00 -2.42 -12.13
CA HIS A 127 -7.08 -1.41 -12.16
C HIS A 127 -7.22 -0.71 -10.80
N TYR A 128 -7.77 0.49 -10.80
CA TYR A 128 -8.32 1.12 -9.61
C TYR A 128 -9.64 0.43 -9.24
N VAL A 129 -9.92 0.32 -7.96
CA VAL A 129 -11.16 -0.31 -7.49
C VAL A 129 -11.78 0.52 -6.39
N VAL A 130 -13.10 0.64 -6.45
CA VAL A 130 -13.93 0.91 -5.27
C VAL A 130 -14.66 -0.38 -4.96
N ALA A 131 -14.45 -0.92 -3.76
CA ALA A 131 -15.16 -2.08 -3.24
C ALA A 131 -16.20 -1.63 -2.21
N ARG A 132 -17.27 -2.41 -2.06
CA ARG A 132 -18.29 -2.18 -1.04
C ARG A 132 -18.09 -3.18 0.09
N ASP A 133 -17.97 -2.66 1.29
CA ASP A 133 -17.85 -3.43 2.51
C ASP A 133 -19.14 -3.31 3.35
N ALA A 134 -19.23 -3.99 4.50
CA ALA A 134 -20.44 -3.99 5.33
C ALA A 134 -20.82 -2.58 5.83
N ASP A 135 -19.81 -1.76 6.13
CA ASP A 135 -19.95 -0.47 6.81
C ASP A 135 -19.57 0.73 5.92
N GLY A 136 -19.35 0.50 4.62
CA GLY A 136 -18.95 1.58 3.71
C GLY A 136 -18.30 1.09 2.41
N TYR A 137 -17.27 1.81 1.99
CA TYR A 137 -16.54 1.57 0.76
C TYR A 137 -15.04 1.65 1.01
N SER A 138 -14.27 0.87 0.25
CA SER A 138 -12.81 0.95 0.25
C SER A 138 -12.31 1.27 -1.16
N GLY A 139 -11.34 2.18 -1.25
CA GLY A 139 -10.70 2.61 -2.48
C GLY A 139 -9.27 2.07 -2.55
N GLY A 140 -8.85 1.58 -3.71
CA GLY A 140 -7.51 1.06 -3.89
C GLY A 140 -7.13 0.77 -5.34
N VAL A 141 -6.08 -0.02 -5.50
CA VAL A 141 -5.71 -0.65 -6.77
C VAL A 141 -5.58 -2.16 -6.60
N VAL A 142 -5.92 -2.89 -7.65
CA VAL A 142 -5.54 -4.30 -7.81
C VAL A 142 -4.47 -4.33 -8.88
N GLU A 143 -3.29 -4.87 -8.57
CA GLU A 143 -2.19 -5.06 -9.51
C GLU A 143 -1.82 -6.55 -9.53
N PHE A 144 -2.03 -7.21 -10.67
CA PHE A 144 -1.82 -8.66 -10.86
C PHE A 144 -2.40 -9.53 -9.72
N GLY A 145 -3.64 -9.25 -9.32
CA GLY A 145 -4.35 -9.98 -8.27
C GLY A 145 -3.98 -9.59 -6.83
N ARG A 146 -3.06 -8.64 -6.64
CA ARG A 146 -2.72 -8.10 -5.32
C ARG A 146 -3.40 -6.75 -5.11
N ALA A 147 -4.25 -6.68 -4.08
CA ALA A 147 -4.93 -5.44 -3.72
C ALA A 147 -4.03 -4.57 -2.82
N ARG A 148 -4.05 -3.27 -3.07
CA ARG A 148 -3.47 -2.21 -2.22
C ARG A 148 -4.60 -1.22 -1.91
N ILE A 149 -5.04 -1.22 -0.66
CA ILE A 149 -6.07 -0.30 -0.17
C ILE A 149 -5.40 1.05 0.14
N ALA A 150 -6.07 2.12 -0.24
CA ALA A 150 -5.59 3.49 -0.08
C ALA A 150 -6.37 4.25 1.00
N ALA A 151 -7.68 4.05 1.03
CA ALA A 151 -8.60 4.82 1.83
C ALA A 151 -9.92 4.06 2.01
N GLU A 152 -10.62 4.37 3.09
CA GLU A 152 -11.96 3.90 3.40
C GLU A 152 -12.91 5.09 3.44
N PHE A 153 -14.15 4.88 3.00
CA PHE A 153 -15.17 5.91 2.85
C PHE A 153 -16.48 5.43 3.46
N PRO A 154 -17.13 6.24 4.31
CA PRO A 154 -18.45 5.91 4.86
C PRO A 154 -19.56 6.01 3.81
N THR A 155 -19.36 6.77 2.72
CA THR A 155 -20.41 7.06 1.74
C THR A 155 -19.97 6.82 0.30
N GLU A 156 -20.96 6.55 -0.57
CA GLU A 156 -20.74 6.41 -2.01
C GLU A 156 -20.21 7.71 -2.63
N ASP A 157 -20.71 8.85 -2.15
CA ASP A 157 -20.31 10.19 -2.60
C ASP A 157 -18.81 10.43 -2.38
N GLU A 158 -18.31 10.14 -1.17
CA GLU A 158 -16.90 10.29 -0.83
C GLU A 158 -16.00 9.36 -1.66
N ALA A 159 -16.40 8.08 -1.81
CA ALA A 159 -15.66 7.13 -2.63
C ALA A 159 -15.61 7.57 -4.11
N CYS A 160 -16.71 8.10 -4.64
CA CYS A 160 -16.76 8.60 -6.01
C CYS A 160 -15.86 9.82 -6.22
N ARG A 161 -15.89 10.78 -5.29
CA ARG A 161 -15.07 11.99 -5.36
C ARG A 161 -13.58 11.65 -5.26
N TRP A 162 -13.22 10.73 -4.37
CA TRP A 162 -11.86 10.22 -4.27
C TRP A 162 -11.39 9.58 -5.57
N LEU A 163 -12.16 8.63 -6.12
CA LEU A 163 -11.75 7.93 -7.34
C LEU A 163 -11.63 8.89 -8.53
N TYR A 164 -12.52 9.88 -8.63
CA TYR A 164 -12.40 10.94 -9.63
C TYR A 164 -11.11 11.74 -9.47
N GLY A 165 -10.74 12.13 -8.25
CA GLY A 165 -9.50 12.84 -7.98
C GLY A 165 -8.24 12.03 -8.28
N GLU A 166 -8.28 10.70 -8.11
CA GLU A 166 -7.18 9.81 -8.50
C GLU A 166 -7.07 9.63 -10.01
N LEU A 167 -8.21 9.55 -10.69
CA LEU A 167 -8.25 9.23 -12.10
C LEU A 167 -8.15 10.46 -12.99
N VAL A 168 -8.76 11.60 -12.69
CA VAL A 168 -8.75 12.70 -13.67
C VAL A 168 -7.38 13.42 -13.64
N VAL A 169 -6.75 13.46 -14.80
CA VAL A 169 -5.52 14.23 -15.03
C VAL A 169 -5.94 15.65 -15.43
N PRO A 170 -5.51 16.70 -14.73
CA PRO A 170 -5.85 18.07 -15.10
C PRO A 170 -5.44 18.37 -16.55
N ASP A 171 -6.36 18.97 -17.31
CA ASP A 171 -6.16 19.30 -18.72
C ASP A 171 -4.96 20.24 -18.93
N GLY A 172 -4.27 20.07 -20.07
CA GLY A 172 -3.27 21.04 -20.56
C GLY A 172 -1.83 20.57 -20.66
N ARG A 173 -1.51 19.29 -20.38
CA ARG A 173 -0.17 18.77 -20.68
C ARG A 173 -0.05 18.46 -22.18
N PRO A 174 0.82 19.16 -22.93
CA PRO A 174 0.99 18.89 -24.34
C PRO A 174 1.57 17.49 -24.51
N VAL A 175 0.79 16.60 -25.13
CA VAL A 175 1.29 15.29 -25.54
C VAL A 175 2.28 15.51 -26.67
N ARG A 176 3.57 15.31 -26.38
CA ARG A 176 4.62 15.54 -27.37
C ARG A 176 4.72 14.33 -28.28
N ALA A 177 4.59 14.54 -29.58
CA ALA A 177 4.89 13.51 -30.57
C ALA A 177 6.40 13.34 -30.70
N LEU A 178 6.86 12.09 -30.72
CA LEU A 178 8.18 11.72 -31.21
C LEU A 178 8.06 11.50 -32.72
N ASP A 179 8.86 12.24 -33.48
CA ASP A 179 9.15 11.86 -34.86
C ASP A 179 10.01 10.57 -34.89
N ALA A 180 10.23 10.04 -36.09
CA ALA A 180 10.94 8.78 -36.27
C ALA A 180 12.41 8.83 -35.81
N ASP A 181 13.07 9.98 -35.90
CA ASP A 181 14.46 10.14 -35.46
C ASP A 181 14.54 10.22 -33.93
N ALA A 182 13.64 10.98 -33.31
CA ALA A 182 13.49 11.06 -31.87
C ALA A 182 13.12 9.70 -31.26
N GLU A 183 12.27 8.91 -31.93
CA GLU A 183 11.92 7.56 -31.50
C GLU A 183 13.12 6.61 -31.60
N ARG A 184 13.89 6.64 -32.69
CA ARG A 184 15.15 5.87 -32.80
C ARG A 184 16.17 6.26 -31.73
N ALA A 185 16.31 7.55 -31.46
CA ALA A 185 17.19 8.05 -30.40
C ALA A 185 16.70 7.60 -29.01
N ALA A 186 15.39 7.61 -28.78
CA ALA A 186 14.78 7.13 -27.55
C ALA A 186 15.05 5.64 -27.31
N VAL A 187 14.95 4.79 -28.34
CA VAL A 187 15.27 3.36 -28.24
C VAL A 187 16.75 3.14 -27.92
N ARG A 188 17.67 3.89 -28.55
CA ARG A 188 19.10 3.81 -28.19
C ARG A 188 19.36 4.28 -26.75
N GLY A 189 18.71 5.36 -26.32
CA GLY A 189 18.81 5.86 -24.95
C GLY A 189 18.25 4.87 -23.93
N GLY A 190 17.13 4.21 -24.23
CA GLY A 190 16.57 3.16 -23.40
C GLY A 190 17.48 1.93 -23.29
N ALA A 191 18.11 1.51 -24.39
CA ALA A 191 19.11 0.44 -24.37
C ALA A 191 20.35 0.78 -23.53
N ALA A 192 20.81 2.04 -23.58
CA ALA A 192 21.90 2.52 -22.73
C ALA A 192 21.50 2.53 -21.25
N LEU A 193 20.31 3.02 -20.92
CA LEU A 193 19.77 3.01 -19.56
C LEU A 193 19.59 1.57 -19.02
N ASP A 194 19.15 0.64 -19.86
CA ASP A 194 19.02 -0.78 -19.53
C ASP A 194 20.38 -1.43 -19.24
N ALA A 195 21.45 -1.03 -19.94
CA ALA A 195 22.82 -1.46 -19.64
C ALA A 195 23.34 -0.84 -18.33
N GLU A 196 23.15 0.47 -18.14
CA GLU A 196 23.54 1.19 -16.92
C GLU A 196 22.93 0.55 -15.66
N VAL A 197 21.63 0.26 -15.69
CA VAL A 197 20.95 -0.40 -14.57
C VAL A 197 21.47 -1.81 -14.35
N ARG A 198 21.75 -2.57 -15.42
CA ARG A 198 22.31 -3.92 -15.31
C ARG A 198 23.67 -3.92 -14.63
N ASP A 199 24.55 -3.01 -15.01
CA ASP A 199 25.88 -2.87 -14.41
C ASP A 199 25.77 -2.42 -12.95
N ALA A 200 24.87 -1.48 -12.63
CA ALA A 200 24.65 -1.00 -11.27
C ALA A 200 24.09 -2.09 -10.35
N VAL A 201 23.12 -2.87 -10.81
CA VAL A 201 22.56 -4.00 -10.05
C VAL A 201 23.60 -5.08 -9.82
N ALA A 202 24.42 -5.40 -10.84
CA ALA A 202 25.51 -6.36 -10.71
C ALA A 202 26.56 -5.89 -9.69
N ALA A 203 26.95 -4.62 -9.73
CA ALA A 203 27.90 -4.02 -8.79
C ALA A 203 27.38 -4.02 -7.33
N ALA A 204 26.06 -3.91 -7.14
CA ALA A 204 25.42 -3.91 -5.82
C ALA A 204 25.09 -5.30 -5.25
N GLY A 205 25.49 -6.39 -5.91
CA GLY A 205 25.22 -7.75 -5.44
C GLY A 205 23.89 -8.35 -5.89
N GLY A 206 23.22 -7.75 -6.88
CA GLY A 206 22.26 -8.44 -7.75
C GLY A 206 20.78 -8.37 -7.40
N THR A 207 20.35 -7.68 -6.34
CA THR A 207 18.93 -7.63 -5.93
C THR A 207 18.20 -6.43 -6.52
N SER A 208 18.57 -5.22 -6.09
CA SER A 208 18.03 -3.96 -6.60
C SER A 208 18.89 -2.79 -6.14
N VAL A 209 18.81 -1.68 -6.86
CA VAL A 209 19.47 -0.42 -6.51
C VAL A 209 18.47 0.72 -6.60
N VAL A 210 18.62 1.74 -5.74
CA VAL A 210 17.89 2.99 -5.95
C VAL A 210 18.51 3.68 -7.17
N HIS A 211 17.69 3.95 -8.17
CA HIS A 211 18.11 4.63 -9.38
C HIS A 211 17.30 5.91 -9.59
N ARG A 212 18.00 7.00 -9.88
CA ARG A 212 17.39 8.30 -10.13
C ARG A 212 17.05 8.48 -11.60
N LEU A 213 15.76 8.46 -11.92
CA LEU A 213 15.28 8.81 -13.24
C LEU A 213 15.39 10.33 -13.44
N ARG A 214 16.27 10.74 -14.35
CA ARG A 214 16.56 12.15 -14.63
C ARG A 214 15.48 12.78 -15.50
N ALA A 215 15.31 14.10 -15.39
CA ALA A 215 14.43 14.83 -16.29
C ALA A 215 14.88 14.65 -17.76
N GLY A 216 13.93 14.48 -18.66
CA GLY A 216 14.16 14.19 -20.07
C GLY A 216 14.31 12.70 -20.42
N THR A 217 14.58 11.83 -19.43
CA THR A 217 14.64 10.37 -19.65
C THR A 217 13.30 9.87 -20.20
N LEU A 218 13.37 9.02 -21.23
CA LEU A 218 12.19 8.36 -21.79
C LEU A 218 12.04 6.97 -21.17
N VAL A 219 10.83 6.68 -20.73
CA VAL A 219 10.42 5.41 -20.13
C VAL A 219 9.07 4.99 -20.73
N ASP A 220 8.73 3.72 -20.59
CA ASP A 220 7.45 3.20 -21.04
C ASP A 220 6.89 2.16 -20.06
N ALA A 221 5.62 1.82 -20.25
CA ALA A 221 4.93 0.80 -19.47
C ALA A 221 3.97 -0.01 -20.34
N PHE A 222 3.91 -1.31 -20.09
CA PHE A 222 2.81 -2.17 -20.53
C PHE A 222 1.82 -2.36 -19.38
N GLY A 223 0.54 -2.46 -19.71
CA GLY A 223 -0.53 -2.49 -18.73
C GLY A 223 -1.17 -1.11 -18.50
N ASN A 224 -2.18 -1.10 -17.63
CA ASN A 224 -2.87 0.11 -17.21
C ASN A 224 -1.99 0.98 -16.32
N GLU A 225 -2.24 2.29 -16.33
CA GLU A 225 -1.53 3.27 -15.50
C GLU A 225 -1.80 3.15 -13.99
N SER A 226 -2.66 2.23 -13.56
CA SER A 226 -2.81 1.85 -12.15
C SER A 226 -1.63 1.04 -11.62
N GLY A 227 -0.77 0.51 -12.50
CA GLY A 227 0.42 -0.23 -12.11
C GLY A 227 1.52 0.64 -11.50
N SER A 228 2.56 -0.03 -11.00
CA SER A 228 3.71 0.57 -10.31
C SER A 228 5.05 0.32 -11.02
N VAL A 229 5.02 -0.15 -12.26
CA VAL A 229 6.23 -0.57 -12.98
C VAL A 229 6.42 0.24 -14.26
N LEU A 230 7.65 0.72 -14.45
CA LEU A 230 8.16 1.34 -15.67
C LEU A 230 9.33 0.52 -16.22
N SER A 231 9.64 0.69 -17.50
CA SER A 231 10.84 0.14 -18.14
C SER A 231 11.57 1.21 -18.94
N PRO A 232 12.87 1.04 -19.21
CA PRO A 232 13.55 1.85 -20.21
C PRO A 232 12.80 1.81 -21.54
N PHE A 233 12.72 2.95 -22.21
CA PHE A 233 11.98 3.09 -23.46
C PHE A 233 12.45 2.08 -24.51
N GLY A 234 11.50 1.39 -25.13
CA GLY A 234 11.80 0.45 -26.21
C GLY A 234 12.22 -0.95 -25.75
N THR A 235 12.20 -1.23 -24.44
CA THR A 235 12.48 -2.59 -23.93
C THR A 235 11.53 -3.62 -24.57
N PRO A 236 12.02 -4.69 -25.22
CA PRO A 236 11.17 -5.74 -25.82
C PRO A 236 10.22 -6.37 -24.81
N PHE A 237 9.01 -6.78 -25.21
CA PHE A 237 8.00 -7.32 -24.29
C PHE A 237 8.53 -8.56 -23.54
N ALA A 238 9.18 -9.48 -24.26
CA ALA A 238 9.78 -10.69 -23.70
C ALA A 238 10.82 -10.40 -22.60
N ARG A 239 11.50 -9.24 -22.67
CA ARG A 239 12.52 -8.86 -21.68
C ARG A 239 11.94 -8.23 -20.42
N ARG A 240 10.62 -8.04 -20.31
CA ARG A 240 9.99 -7.36 -19.16
C ARG A 240 9.52 -8.31 -18.07
N GLY A 241 9.48 -9.62 -18.33
CA GLY A 241 8.94 -10.61 -17.40
C GLY A 241 7.50 -10.28 -16.97
N LEU A 242 6.69 -9.81 -17.91
CA LEU A 242 5.27 -9.49 -17.71
C LEU A 242 4.39 -10.65 -18.21
N PRO A 243 3.21 -10.85 -17.62
CA PRO A 243 2.28 -11.86 -18.08
C PRO A 243 1.66 -11.46 -19.43
N ALA A 244 1.20 -12.46 -20.20
CA ALA A 244 0.68 -12.24 -21.55
C ALA A 244 -0.59 -11.37 -21.59
N GLU A 245 -1.35 -11.32 -20.50
CA GLU A 245 -2.52 -10.44 -20.34
C GLU A 245 -2.18 -8.96 -20.13
N ALA A 246 -0.91 -8.58 -19.98
CA ALA A 246 -0.49 -7.17 -19.87
C ALA A 246 -0.71 -6.42 -21.19
N ARG A 247 -1.92 -5.87 -21.36
CA ARG A 247 -2.34 -5.10 -22.54
C ARG A 247 -2.29 -3.61 -22.28
N GLY A 248 -2.16 -2.83 -23.36
CA GLY A 248 -1.96 -1.38 -23.30
C GLY A 248 -0.47 -1.05 -23.23
N TYR A 249 -0.07 -0.01 -23.95
CA TYR A 249 1.31 0.46 -24.01
C TYR A 249 1.34 1.98 -23.92
N HIS A 250 2.06 2.48 -22.93
CA HIS A 250 2.14 3.89 -22.61
C HIS A 250 3.59 4.35 -22.64
N ARG A 251 3.82 5.57 -23.12
CA ARG A 251 5.16 6.16 -23.25
C ARG A 251 5.19 7.48 -22.52
N TYR A 252 6.30 7.73 -21.83
CA TYR A 252 6.44 8.91 -21.00
C TYR A 252 7.83 9.51 -21.11
N ARG A 253 7.87 10.83 -20.90
CA ARG A 253 9.08 11.57 -20.60
C ARG A 253 9.06 11.93 -19.13
N VAL A 254 10.16 11.69 -18.43
CA VAL A 254 10.35 12.17 -17.07
C VAL A 254 10.42 13.69 -17.09
N ALA A 255 9.41 14.36 -16.55
CA ALA A 255 9.34 15.81 -16.48
C ALA A 255 10.07 16.34 -15.24
N ARG A 256 9.88 15.65 -14.10
CA ARG A 256 10.59 15.93 -12.85
C ARG A 256 11.35 14.68 -12.41
N PRO A 257 12.60 14.82 -11.96
CA PRO A 257 13.39 13.67 -11.54
C PRO A 257 12.80 13.04 -10.29
N PHE A 258 12.86 11.71 -10.21
CA PHE A 258 12.45 10.94 -9.04
C PHE A 258 13.26 9.65 -8.93
N ASP A 259 13.31 9.11 -7.72
CA ASP A 259 14.02 7.86 -7.44
C ASP A 259 13.04 6.68 -7.51
N ALA A 260 13.53 5.55 -8.02
CA ALA A 260 12.79 4.30 -8.11
C ALA A 260 13.69 3.11 -7.78
N ASP A 261 13.09 2.01 -7.35
CA ASP A 261 13.82 0.76 -7.19
C ASP A 261 14.08 0.17 -8.57
N ALA A 262 15.34 0.11 -8.97
CA ALA A 262 15.78 -0.51 -10.21
C ALA A 262 16.27 -1.93 -9.97
N SER A 263 15.76 -2.87 -10.75
CA SER A 263 16.12 -4.29 -10.69
C SER A 263 16.05 -4.93 -12.08
N LEU A 264 16.43 -6.20 -12.17
CA LEU A 264 16.23 -6.99 -13.38
C LEU A 264 14.89 -7.73 -13.29
N SER A 265 14.08 -7.60 -14.32
CA SER A 265 12.88 -8.42 -14.44
C SER A 265 13.23 -9.88 -14.73
N ALA A 266 12.25 -10.78 -14.59
CA ALA A 266 12.42 -12.19 -14.97
C ALA A 266 12.79 -12.38 -16.45
N GLY A 267 12.49 -11.41 -17.32
CA GLY A 267 12.92 -11.41 -18.73
C GLY A 267 14.33 -10.85 -18.97
N GLY A 268 15.05 -10.44 -17.91
CA GLY A 268 16.41 -9.92 -17.99
C GLY A 268 16.55 -8.47 -18.47
N GLY A 269 15.44 -7.76 -18.70
CA GLY A 269 15.43 -6.31 -18.91
C GLY A 269 15.33 -5.56 -17.58
N ALA A 270 15.93 -4.37 -17.54
CA ALA A 270 15.83 -3.44 -16.42
C ALA A 270 14.36 -3.03 -16.19
N ARG A 271 14.01 -2.94 -14.91
CA ARG A 271 12.69 -2.61 -14.42
C ARG A 271 12.82 -1.54 -13.35
N PHE A 272 11.99 -0.51 -13.42
CA PHE A 272 11.84 0.49 -12.37
C PHE A 272 10.52 0.25 -11.65
N THR A 273 10.57 -0.04 -10.36
CA THR A 273 9.40 -0.23 -9.51
C THR A 273 9.24 1.00 -8.63
N LEU A 274 8.04 1.59 -8.64
CA LEU A 274 7.74 2.76 -7.85
C LEU A 274 7.66 2.39 -6.36
N ASN A 275 8.42 3.11 -5.54
CA ASN A 275 8.45 2.92 -4.10
C ASN A 275 8.11 4.22 -3.38
N ALA A 276 7.04 4.19 -2.59
CA ALA A 276 6.56 5.35 -1.85
C ALA A 276 7.62 5.92 -0.89
N GLY A 277 8.46 5.07 -0.30
CA GLY A 277 9.51 5.49 0.63
C GLY A 277 10.62 6.35 -0.01
N LEU A 278 10.67 6.43 -1.34
CA LEU A 278 11.63 7.24 -2.08
C LEU A 278 11.10 8.65 -2.44
N PHE A 279 9.86 8.95 -2.08
CA PHE A 279 9.25 10.27 -2.31
C PHE A 279 9.16 11.05 -1.00
N PRO A 280 9.43 12.37 -1.00
CA PRO A 280 9.38 13.18 0.22
C PRO A 280 7.97 13.27 0.80
N ASN A 281 6.94 13.28 -0.06
CA ASN A 281 5.54 13.28 0.31
C ASN A 281 4.82 12.21 -0.52
N PRO A 282 4.84 10.93 -0.09
CA PRO A 282 4.25 9.86 -0.87
C PRO A 282 2.72 9.93 -0.87
N PRO A 283 2.07 9.62 -2.00
CA PRO A 283 0.63 9.42 -2.03
C PRO A 283 0.24 8.10 -1.36
N ALA A 284 -1.03 7.99 -0.96
CA ALA A 284 -1.60 6.71 -0.53
C ALA A 284 -1.50 5.64 -1.64
N LEU A 285 -1.70 6.05 -2.90
CA LEU A 285 -1.50 5.20 -4.07
C LEU A 285 -0.41 5.76 -4.97
N LEU A 286 0.79 5.22 -4.82
CA LEU A 286 1.83 5.45 -5.81
C LEU A 286 1.61 4.53 -7.02
N THR A 287 1.27 5.15 -8.15
CA THR A 287 0.99 4.52 -9.45
C THR A 287 1.61 5.35 -10.58
N VAL A 288 1.71 4.77 -11.78
CA VAL A 288 2.12 5.50 -12.98
C VAL A 288 1.16 6.68 -13.25
N ARG A 289 -0.15 6.49 -13.08
CA ARG A 289 -1.14 7.56 -13.26
C ARG A 289 -0.93 8.71 -12.30
N TRP A 290 -0.57 8.43 -11.04
CA TRP A 290 -0.24 9.47 -10.08
C TRP A 290 0.95 10.32 -10.54
N LEU A 291 1.99 9.67 -11.09
CA LEU A 291 3.14 10.39 -11.66
C LEU A 291 2.74 11.28 -12.83
N VAL A 292 1.80 10.84 -13.68
CA VAL A 292 1.27 11.65 -14.78
C VAL A 292 0.45 12.84 -14.24
N ARG A 293 -0.48 12.57 -13.33
CA ARG A 293 -1.38 13.57 -12.72
C ARG A 293 -0.62 14.68 -12.01
N THR A 294 0.42 14.32 -11.28
CA THR A 294 1.25 15.27 -10.51
C THR A 294 2.42 15.84 -11.31
N GLY A 295 2.69 15.34 -12.53
CA GLY A 295 3.71 15.88 -13.42
C GLY A 295 5.13 15.45 -13.14
N TYR A 296 5.32 14.25 -12.61
CA TYR A 296 6.60 13.55 -12.74
C TYR A 296 6.80 12.98 -14.14
N LEU A 297 5.70 12.59 -14.81
CA LEU A 297 5.71 12.05 -16.17
C LEU A 297 4.82 12.88 -17.08
N ASP A 298 5.33 13.21 -18.27
CA ASP A 298 4.55 13.77 -19.37
C ASP A 298 4.30 12.67 -20.42
N PRO A 299 3.04 12.48 -20.86
CA PRO A 299 2.72 11.52 -21.92
C PRO A 299 3.38 11.89 -23.25
N VAL A 300 3.78 10.86 -23.99
CA VAL A 300 4.45 10.99 -25.29
C VAL A 300 3.78 10.06 -26.30
N THR A 301 3.65 10.50 -27.55
CA THR A 301 3.13 9.67 -28.66
C THR A 301 4.24 9.24 -29.59
N GLY A 302 4.08 8.06 -30.19
CA GLY A 302 5.04 7.44 -31.12
C GLY A 302 4.38 6.26 -31.84
N ALA A 303 5.01 5.77 -32.92
CA ALA A 303 4.38 4.81 -33.82
C ALA A 303 4.70 3.34 -33.45
N GLY A 304 5.85 3.07 -32.84
CA GLY A 304 6.35 1.71 -32.60
C GLY A 304 5.97 1.15 -31.23
N VAL A 305 5.33 -0.02 -31.20
CA VAL A 305 5.18 -0.82 -29.96
C VAL A 305 6.29 -1.88 -29.94
N PRO A 306 7.14 -1.93 -28.90
CA PRO A 306 8.16 -2.97 -28.78
C PRO A 306 7.52 -4.35 -28.72
N ARG A 307 8.00 -5.26 -29.57
CA ARG A 307 7.61 -6.68 -29.57
C ARG A 307 8.58 -7.48 -28.70
#